data_AF-A0A7Z9BLT9-F1
#
_entry.id   AF-A0A7Z9BLT9-F1
#
_cell.length_a   1.000
_cell.length_b   1.000
_cell.length_c   1.000
_cell.angle_alpha   90.00
_cell.angle_beta   90.00
_cell.angle_gamma   90.00
#
_symmetry.space_group_name_H-M   'P 1'
#
loop_
_entity.id
_entity.type
_entity.pdbx_description
1 polymer ?
#
loop_
_entity_poly.entity_id
_entity_poly.type
_entity_poly.pdbx_seq_one_letter_code
_entity_poly.pdbx_strand_id
1 'polypeptide(L)'
;MTELLRQAIAQIEKLPPDQQDAIAARFLAELQDEQKWENCFAATTDDQWDQMAAMVRQEIAEDKIVSLVLECESPPLRKDATGAIRVGNSRVLLELVIRGFQDGASPETIVQRYSTLSLSDVYITIGYYLRHQQEIESYLNEREQLAESVHQRFSEIQPDLSLIRSRLLAQQTP
;
A
#
# COMPACT_ATOMS: atom_id res chain seq x y z
N MET A 1 15.00 43.02 5.84
CA MET A 1 13.66 42.40 5.71
C MET A 1 13.55 41.82 4.30
N THR A 2 13.31 40.51 4.16
CA THR A 2 13.12 39.90 2.83
C THR A 2 11.73 40.27 2.28
N GLU A 3 11.54 40.24 0.96
CA GLU A 3 10.24 40.52 0.34
C GLU A 3 9.15 39.53 0.79
N LEU A 4 9.53 38.25 1.00
CA LEU A 4 8.64 37.23 1.55
C LEU A 4 8.17 37.55 2.98
N LEU A 5 9.08 38.00 3.85
CA LEU A 5 8.73 38.34 5.23
C LEU A 5 7.83 39.59 5.28
N ARG A 6 8.08 40.57 4.40
CA ARG A 6 7.21 41.74 4.26
C ARG A 6 5.80 41.34 3.82
N GLN A 7 5.69 40.45 2.83
CA GLN A 7 4.40 39.96 2.35
C GLN A 7 3.66 39.14 3.43
N ALA A 8 4.38 38.33 4.21
CA ALA A 8 3.80 37.56 5.32
C ALA A 8 3.22 38.49 6.40
N ILE A 9 3.96 39.51 6.83
CA ILE A 9 3.50 40.49 7.82
C ILE A 9 2.25 41.24 7.32
N ALA A 10 2.23 41.68 6.06
CA ALA A 10 1.09 42.38 5.46
C ALA A 10 -0.19 41.53 5.38
N GLN A 11 -0.09 40.20 5.39
CA GLN A 11 -1.25 39.30 5.45
C GLN A 11 -1.70 39.06 6.90
N ILE A 12 -0.74 38.99 7.84
CA ILE A 12 -1.04 38.83 9.27
C ILE A 12 -1.77 40.07 9.80
N GLU A 13 -1.37 41.27 9.40
CA GLU A 13 -2.01 42.54 9.80
C GLU A 13 -3.50 42.64 9.43
N LYS A 14 -3.97 41.87 8.43
CA LYS A 14 -5.38 41.81 8.04
C LYS A 14 -6.25 40.94 8.94
N LEU A 15 -5.62 40.11 9.79
CA LEU A 15 -6.33 39.18 10.68
C LEU A 15 -6.77 39.87 11.98
N PRO A 16 -7.73 39.31 12.72
CA PRO A 16 -8.08 39.76 14.07
C PRO A 16 -6.88 39.72 15.04
N PRO A 17 -6.80 40.64 16.02
CA PRO A 17 -5.63 40.75 16.93
C PRO A 17 -5.27 39.46 17.67
N ASP A 18 -6.26 38.67 18.09
CA ASP A 18 -6.08 37.38 18.74
C ASP A 18 -5.37 36.35 17.82
N GLN A 19 -5.66 36.39 16.52
CA GLN A 19 -4.98 35.55 15.53
C GLN A 19 -3.58 36.06 15.21
N GLN A 20 -3.37 37.38 15.21
CA GLN A 20 -2.04 37.98 15.04
C GLN A 20 -1.11 37.56 16.18
N ASP A 21 -1.58 37.67 17.42
CA ASP A 21 -0.82 37.33 18.62
C ASP A 21 -0.49 35.83 18.67
N ALA A 22 -1.43 34.96 18.29
CA ALA A 22 -1.19 33.52 18.21
C ALA A 22 -0.12 33.15 17.17
N ILE A 23 -0.13 33.81 16.01
CA ILE A 23 0.86 33.62 14.95
C ILE A 23 2.24 34.16 15.39
N ALA A 24 2.27 35.35 15.99
CA ALA A 24 3.49 35.96 16.50
C ALA A 24 4.13 35.11 17.61
N ALA A 25 3.34 34.60 18.55
CA ALA A 25 3.82 33.72 19.61
C ALA A 25 4.48 32.45 19.06
N ARG A 26 3.92 31.85 18.00
CA ARG A 26 4.49 30.66 17.36
C ARG A 26 5.82 30.95 16.67
N PHE A 27 5.90 32.04 15.90
CA PHE A 27 7.17 32.43 15.24
C PHE A 27 8.25 32.82 16.25
N LEU A 28 7.89 33.52 17.32
CA LEU A 28 8.83 33.86 18.39
C LEU A 28 9.34 32.63 19.12
N ALA A 29 8.48 31.63 19.37
CA ALA A 29 8.90 30.36 19.95
C ALA A 29 9.87 29.61 19.01
N GLU A 30 9.56 29.54 17.72
CA GLU A 30 10.38 28.86 16.72
C GLU A 30 11.77 29.52 16.57
N LEU A 31 11.83 30.85 16.50
CA LEU A 31 13.10 31.59 16.44
C LEU A 31 13.92 31.46 17.74
N GLN A 32 13.26 31.47 18.89
CA GLN A 32 13.94 31.24 20.17
C GLN A 32 14.51 29.83 20.26
N ASP A 33 13.81 28.84 19.74
CA ASP A 33 14.29 27.47 19.71
C ASP A 33 15.46 27.31 18.74
N GLU A 34 15.39 27.88 17.53
CA GLU A 34 16.50 27.89 16.57
C GLU A 34 17.76 28.57 17.17
N GLN A 35 17.59 29.71 17.84
CA GLN A 35 18.69 30.39 18.50
C GLN A 35 19.29 29.59 19.66
N LYS A 36 18.47 28.87 20.43
CA LYS A 36 18.95 27.95 21.48
C LYS A 36 19.76 26.82 20.85
N TRP A 37 19.26 26.22 19.77
CA TRP A 37 19.96 25.15 19.06
C TRP A 37 21.30 25.62 18.52
N GLU A 38 21.37 26.75 17.82
CA GLU A 38 22.63 27.31 17.30
C GLU A 38 23.65 27.57 18.42
N ASN A 39 23.21 28.17 19.53
CA ASN A 39 24.08 28.45 20.67
C ASN A 39 24.61 27.17 21.32
N CYS A 40 23.76 26.15 21.46
CA CYS A 40 24.16 24.85 21.99
C CYS A 40 25.17 24.16 21.05
N PHE A 41 24.92 24.15 19.74
CA PHE A 41 25.85 23.58 18.76
C PHE A 41 27.20 24.28 18.75
N ALA A 42 27.22 25.62 18.76
CA ALA A 42 28.45 26.42 18.73
C ALA A 42 29.26 26.31 20.02
N ALA A 43 28.61 26.08 21.16
CA ALA A 43 29.26 25.96 22.46
C ALA A 43 29.75 24.53 22.79
N THR A 44 29.29 23.52 22.05
CA THR A 44 29.64 22.12 22.30
C THR A 44 30.93 21.74 21.59
N THR A 45 31.90 21.21 22.31
CA THR A 45 33.18 20.75 21.73
C THR A 45 33.07 19.35 21.13
N ASP A 46 34.00 18.98 20.25
CA ASP A 46 34.04 17.65 19.63
C ASP A 46 34.09 16.52 20.68
N ASP A 47 34.84 16.71 21.78
CA ASP A 47 34.90 15.74 22.89
C ASP A 47 33.54 15.55 23.59
N GLN A 48 32.75 16.63 23.71
CA GLN A 48 31.40 16.57 24.28
C GLN A 48 30.44 15.85 23.33
N TRP A 49 30.58 16.06 22.01
CA TRP A 49 29.84 15.30 21.00
C TRP A 49 30.14 13.80 21.07
N ASP A 50 31.42 13.44 21.22
CA ASP A 50 31.85 12.05 21.35
C ASP A 50 31.29 11.40 22.62
N GLN A 51 31.25 12.15 23.73
CA GLN A 51 30.66 11.69 24.99
C GLN A 51 29.14 11.49 24.87
N MET A 52 28.43 12.42 24.24
CA MET A 52 26.97 12.29 24.00
C MET A 52 26.67 11.10 23.08
N ALA A 53 27.46 10.92 22.02
CA ALA A 53 27.31 9.79 21.12
C ALA A 53 27.61 8.45 21.83
N ALA A 54 28.59 8.42 22.73
CA ALA A 54 28.87 7.25 23.56
C ALA A 54 27.71 6.92 24.50
N MET A 55 27.10 7.95 25.12
CA MET A 55 25.93 7.79 25.99
C MET A 55 24.72 7.24 25.23
N VAL A 56 24.41 7.78 24.05
CA VAL A 56 23.32 7.27 23.20
C VAL A 56 23.58 5.83 22.75
N ARG A 57 24.82 5.50 22.36
CA ARG A 57 25.20 4.12 22.03
C ARG A 57 25.03 3.18 23.23
N GLN A 58 25.34 3.66 24.44
CA GLN A 58 25.11 2.90 25.67
C GLN A 58 23.62 2.71 25.94
N GLU A 59 22.78 3.73 25.75
CA GLU A 59 21.32 3.61 25.92
C GLU A 59 20.68 2.66 24.91
N ILE A 60 21.17 2.65 23.66
CA ILE A 60 20.79 1.65 22.64
C ILE A 60 21.21 0.25 23.09
N ALA A 61 22.44 0.09 23.58
CA ALA A 61 22.94 -1.19 24.08
C ALA A 61 22.18 -1.68 25.34
N GLU A 62 21.66 -0.74 26.13
CA GLU A 62 20.82 -1.00 27.31
C GLU A 62 19.32 -1.17 26.94
N ASP A 63 18.99 -1.20 25.64
CA ASP A 63 17.64 -1.41 25.09
C ASP A 63 16.57 -0.42 25.62
N LYS A 64 17.04 0.78 26.03
CA LYS A 64 16.17 1.87 26.53
C LYS A 64 15.45 2.62 25.42
N ILE A 65 15.82 2.38 24.16
CA ILE A 65 15.17 2.93 22.98
C ILE A 65 14.23 1.87 22.41
N VAL A 66 13.00 2.27 22.09
CA VAL A 66 12.04 1.37 21.43
C VAL A 66 12.59 0.99 20.05
N SER A 67 13.13 -0.21 19.96
CA SER A 67 13.57 -0.82 18.70
C SER A 67 12.37 -1.44 17.99
N LEU A 68 12.04 -0.94 16.79
CA LEU A 68 11.05 -1.59 15.93
C LEU A 68 11.72 -2.71 15.14
N VAL A 69 11.41 -3.95 15.51
CA VAL A 69 11.81 -5.12 14.72
C VAL A 69 10.85 -5.27 13.54
N LEU A 70 11.38 -5.26 12.32
CA LEU A 70 10.62 -5.49 11.09
C LEU A 70 10.61 -6.99 10.77
N GLU A 71 9.42 -7.57 10.67
CA GLU A 71 9.25 -8.98 10.33
C GLU A 71 9.19 -9.18 8.81
N CYS A 72 9.89 -10.20 8.31
CA CYS A 72 9.77 -10.62 6.91
C CYS A 72 8.61 -11.60 6.76
N GLU A 73 7.45 -11.10 6.39
CA GLU A 73 6.28 -11.93 6.12
C GLU A 73 6.24 -12.44 4.68
N SER A 74 5.83 -13.69 4.50
CA SER A 74 5.55 -14.25 3.16
C SER A 74 4.22 -13.69 2.62
N PRO A 75 4.08 -13.50 1.30
CA PRO A 75 2.82 -13.03 0.73
C PRO A 75 1.69 -14.03 1.05
N PRO A 76 0.44 -13.56 1.20
CA PRO A 76 -0.71 -14.39 1.57
C PRO A 76 -1.20 -15.21 0.36
N LEU A 77 -0.31 -16.01 -0.23
CA LEU A 77 -0.56 -16.80 -1.44
C LEU A 77 -0.36 -18.27 -1.12
N ARG A 78 -1.40 -19.08 -1.39
CA ARG A 78 -1.37 -20.52 -1.14
C ARG A 78 -1.76 -21.30 -2.37
N LYS A 79 -0.99 -22.35 -2.67
CA LYS A 79 -1.30 -23.30 -3.72
C LYS A 79 -2.26 -24.36 -3.17
N ASP A 80 -3.36 -24.62 -3.87
CA ASP A 80 -4.30 -25.66 -3.49
C ASP A 80 -3.96 -27.02 -4.14
N ALA A 81 -4.76 -28.06 -3.83
CA ALA A 81 -4.56 -29.41 -4.35
C ALA A 81 -4.66 -29.52 -5.88
N THR A 82 -5.33 -28.55 -6.54
CA THR A 82 -5.41 -28.48 -8.02
C THR A 82 -4.24 -27.75 -8.64
N GLY A 83 -3.36 -27.19 -7.80
CA GLY A 83 -2.23 -26.37 -8.21
C GLY A 83 -2.57 -24.91 -8.47
N ALA A 84 -3.81 -24.47 -8.23
CA ALA A 84 -4.21 -23.08 -8.36
C ALA A 84 -3.78 -22.26 -7.14
N ILE A 85 -3.42 -21.00 -7.36
CA ILE A 85 -3.01 -20.09 -6.29
C ILE A 85 -4.23 -19.30 -5.77
N ARG A 86 -4.38 -19.27 -4.45
CA ARG A 86 -5.46 -18.59 -3.73
C ARG A 86 -4.90 -17.53 -2.77
N VAL A 87 -5.69 -16.48 -2.55
CA VAL A 87 -5.31 -15.35 -1.70
C VAL A 87 -5.82 -15.53 -0.27
N GLY A 88 -4.95 -15.28 0.72
CA GLY A 88 -5.26 -15.29 2.15
C GLY A 88 -5.70 -16.65 2.65
N ASN A 89 -6.83 -16.67 3.36
CA ASN A 89 -7.64 -17.87 3.66
C ASN A 89 -8.87 -18.01 2.75
N SER A 90 -9.04 -17.12 1.77
CA SER A 90 -10.21 -17.07 0.89
C SER A 90 -10.16 -18.13 -0.22
N ARG A 91 -11.29 -18.47 -0.83
CA ARG A 91 -11.30 -19.29 -2.06
C ARG A 91 -11.05 -18.47 -3.33
N VAL A 92 -10.71 -17.20 -3.21
CA VAL A 92 -10.50 -16.34 -4.39
C VAL A 92 -9.14 -16.64 -4.99
N LEU A 93 -9.14 -16.82 -6.30
CA LEU A 93 -7.96 -17.08 -7.11
C LEU A 93 -7.10 -15.82 -7.24
N LEU A 94 -5.77 -16.01 -7.29
CA LEU A 94 -4.83 -14.93 -7.56
C LEU A 94 -5.18 -14.21 -8.87
N GLU A 95 -5.51 -14.98 -9.91
CA GLU A 95 -5.91 -14.52 -11.23
C GLU A 95 -7.01 -13.44 -11.18
N LEU A 96 -8.00 -13.62 -10.30
CA LEU A 96 -9.14 -12.70 -10.18
C LEU A 96 -8.76 -11.38 -9.51
N VAL A 97 -7.86 -11.43 -8.54
CA VAL A 97 -7.36 -10.23 -7.85
C VAL A 97 -6.47 -9.42 -8.80
N ILE A 98 -5.54 -10.09 -9.50
CA ILE A 98 -4.62 -9.41 -10.41
C ILE A 98 -5.37 -8.83 -11.62
N ARG A 99 -6.29 -9.58 -12.25
CA ARG A 99 -7.12 -9.03 -13.34
C ARG A 99 -7.94 -7.85 -12.88
N GLY A 100 -8.60 -7.95 -11.71
CA GLY A 100 -9.36 -6.83 -11.17
C GLY A 100 -8.52 -5.56 -11.01
N PHE A 101 -7.29 -5.70 -10.53
CA PHE A 101 -6.33 -4.59 -10.41
C PHE A 101 -5.89 -4.05 -11.78
N GLN A 102 -5.56 -4.92 -12.73
CA GLN A 102 -5.19 -4.55 -14.10
C GLN A 102 -6.33 -3.82 -14.83
N ASP A 103 -7.58 -4.18 -14.54
CA ASP A 103 -8.79 -3.51 -15.03
C ASP A 103 -9.05 -2.14 -14.35
N GLY A 104 -8.16 -1.70 -13.45
CA GLY A 104 -8.24 -0.42 -12.75
C GLY A 104 -9.10 -0.44 -11.49
N ALA A 105 -9.54 -1.60 -11.00
CA ALA A 105 -10.27 -1.67 -9.74
C ALA A 105 -9.31 -1.41 -8.56
N SER A 106 -9.76 -0.59 -7.60
CA SER A 106 -9.03 -0.40 -6.36
C SER A 106 -9.06 -1.68 -5.49
N PRO A 107 -8.09 -1.88 -4.58
CA PRO A 107 -8.11 -2.98 -3.62
C PRO A 107 -9.43 -3.11 -2.85
N GLU A 108 -10.02 -1.99 -2.43
CA GLU A 108 -11.32 -1.94 -1.76
C GLU A 108 -12.45 -2.41 -2.67
N THR A 109 -12.42 -2.02 -3.95
CA THR A 109 -13.39 -2.47 -4.94
C THR A 109 -13.28 -3.98 -5.16
N ILE A 110 -12.06 -4.53 -5.16
CA ILE A 110 -11.83 -5.98 -5.28
C ILE A 110 -12.38 -6.72 -4.06
N VAL A 111 -12.17 -6.22 -2.85
CA VAL A 111 -12.75 -6.79 -1.61
C VAL A 111 -14.27 -6.70 -1.62
N GLN A 112 -14.84 -5.60 -2.11
CA GLN A 112 -16.30 -5.47 -2.26
C GLN A 112 -16.87 -6.53 -3.22
N ARG A 113 -16.17 -6.83 -4.33
CA ARG A 113 -16.56 -7.90 -5.26
C ARG A 113 -16.41 -9.29 -4.65
N TYR A 114 -15.39 -9.49 -3.81
CA TYR A 114 -15.08 -10.76 -3.18
C TYR A 114 -14.96 -10.61 -1.66
N SER A 115 -16.10 -10.54 -0.97
CA SER A 115 -16.20 -10.23 0.46
C SER A 115 -15.48 -11.21 1.41
N THR A 116 -15.04 -12.36 0.92
CA THR A 116 -14.19 -13.29 1.69
C THR A 116 -12.72 -12.89 1.75
N LEU A 117 -12.31 -11.86 1.00
CA LEU A 117 -10.95 -11.32 1.04
C LEU A 117 -10.77 -10.35 2.21
N SER A 118 -9.60 -10.42 2.84
CA SER A 118 -9.11 -9.36 3.73
C SER A 118 -8.54 -8.22 2.88
N LEU A 119 -8.79 -6.97 3.29
CA LEU A 119 -8.22 -5.81 2.60
C LEU A 119 -6.69 -5.82 2.66
N SER A 120 -6.11 -6.18 3.80
CA SER A 120 -4.66 -6.31 3.97
C SER A 120 -4.09 -7.34 2.98
N ASP A 121 -4.73 -8.50 2.84
CA ASP A 121 -4.24 -9.58 1.97
C ASP A 121 -4.23 -9.13 0.50
N VAL A 122 -5.23 -8.33 0.09
CA VAL A 122 -5.31 -7.79 -1.27
C VAL A 122 -4.19 -6.78 -1.52
N TYR A 123 -3.92 -5.86 -0.58
CA TYR A 123 -2.80 -4.94 -0.70
C TYR A 123 -1.46 -5.65 -0.78
N ILE A 124 -1.21 -6.63 0.09
CA ILE A 124 0.05 -7.39 0.11
C ILE A 124 0.19 -8.20 -1.19
N THR A 125 -0.89 -8.81 -1.67
CA THR A 125 -0.91 -9.56 -2.94
C THR A 125 -0.58 -8.67 -4.13
N ILE A 126 -1.20 -7.49 -4.23
CA ILE A 126 -0.92 -6.53 -5.30
C ILE A 126 0.51 -6.00 -5.18
N GLY A 127 0.97 -5.68 -3.97
CA GLY A 127 2.35 -5.26 -3.73
C GLY A 127 3.37 -6.32 -4.14
N TYR A 128 3.09 -7.60 -3.85
CA TYR A 128 3.91 -8.72 -4.29
C TYR A 128 3.89 -8.84 -5.82
N TYR A 129 2.72 -8.77 -6.45
CA TYR A 129 2.60 -8.77 -7.92
C TYR A 129 3.43 -7.66 -8.57
N LEU A 130 3.36 -6.42 -8.06
CA LEU A 130 4.12 -5.30 -8.61
C LEU A 130 5.65 -5.49 -8.50
N ARG A 131 6.13 -6.24 -7.52
CA ARG A 131 7.57 -6.58 -7.37
C ARG A 131 7.99 -7.80 -8.18
N HIS A 132 7.06 -8.72 -8.47
CA HIS A 132 7.31 -10.02 -9.09
C HIS A 132 6.48 -10.22 -10.37
N GLN A 133 6.32 -9.15 -11.17
CA GLN A 133 5.41 -9.16 -12.32
C GLN A 133 5.74 -10.28 -13.30
N GLN A 134 7.01 -10.47 -13.67
CA GLN A 134 7.40 -11.49 -14.65
C GLN A 134 6.95 -12.90 -14.24
N GLU A 135 7.22 -13.30 -13.00
CA GLU A 135 6.89 -14.63 -12.47
C GLU A 135 5.38 -14.85 -12.41
N ILE A 136 4.65 -13.85 -11.93
CA ILE A 136 3.20 -13.92 -11.80
C ILE A 136 2.54 -13.94 -13.17
N GLU A 137 2.94 -13.06 -14.10
CA GLU A 137 2.40 -13.03 -15.47
C GLU A 137 2.69 -14.34 -16.22
N SER A 138 3.86 -14.95 -16.04
CA SER A 138 4.14 -16.28 -16.58
C SER A 138 3.14 -17.31 -16.07
N TYR A 139 2.89 -17.35 -14.76
CA TYR A 139 1.86 -18.22 -14.17
C TYR A 139 0.46 -17.93 -14.73
N LEU A 140 0.06 -16.65 -14.82
CA LEU A 140 -1.26 -16.26 -15.34
C LEU A 140 -1.45 -16.69 -16.80
N ASN A 141 -0.41 -16.54 -17.63
CA ASN A 141 -0.42 -16.94 -19.03
C ASN A 141 -0.51 -18.47 -19.20
N GLU A 142 0.26 -19.23 -18.43
CA GLU A 142 0.17 -20.70 -18.46
C GLU A 142 -1.24 -21.20 -18.08
N ARG A 143 -1.87 -20.54 -17.09
CA ARG A 143 -3.23 -20.86 -16.65
C ARG A 143 -4.27 -20.56 -17.72
N GLU A 144 -4.13 -19.44 -18.42
CA GLU A 144 -5.03 -19.08 -19.52
C GLU A 144 -4.90 -20.07 -20.68
N GLN A 145 -3.67 -20.40 -21.09
CA GLN A 145 -3.41 -21.39 -22.15
C GLN A 145 -3.99 -22.77 -21.79
N LEU A 146 -3.87 -23.18 -20.52
CA LEU A 146 -4.48 -24.42 -20.06
C LEU A 146 -6.01 -24.35 -20.18
N ALA A 147 -6.64 -23.25 -19.73
CA ALA A 147 -8.08 -23.06 -19.82
C ALA A 147 -8.58 -23.08 -21.28
N GLU A 148 -7.89 -22.39 -22.19
CA GLU A 148 -8.19 -22.40 -23.62
C GLU A 148 -8.06 -23.81 -24.22
N SER A 149 -6.99 -24.53 -23.90
CA SER A 149 -6.77 -25.89 -24.41
C SER A 149 -7.85 -26.87 -23.93
N VAL A 150 -8.32 -26.71 -22.70
CA VAL A 150 -9.45 -27.47 -22.15
C VAL A 150 -10.72 -27.09 -22.90
N HIS A 151 -11.00 -25.80 -23.09
CA HIS A 151 -12.16 -25.34 -23.85
C HIS A 151 -12.20 -25.90 -25.27
N GLN A 152 -11.10 -25.84 -26.02
CA GLN A 152 -11.02 -26.40 -27.37
C GLN A 152 -11.37 -27.89 -27.40
N ARG A 153 -10.77 -28.68 -26.50
CA ARG A 153 -11.05 -30.13 -26.39
C ARG A 153 -12.52 -30.41 -26.05
N PHE A 154 -13.13 -29.60 -25.18
CA PHE A 154 -14.53 -29.78 -24.81
C PHE A 154 -15.49 -29.35 -25.93
N SER A 155 -15.17 -28.30 -26.68
CA SER A 155 -15.96 -27.86 -27.84
C SER A 155 -15.98 -28.89 -28.97
N GLU A 156 -14.94 -29.72 -29.10
CA GLU A 156 -14.91 -30.84 -30.06
C GLU A 156 -15.78 -32.03 -29.61
N ILE A 157 -16.00 -32.19 -28.30
CA ILE A 157 -16.72 -33.33 -27.71
C ILE A 157 -18.20 -33.02 -27.48
N GLN A 158 -18.53 -31.77 -27.14
CA GLN A 158 -19.88 -31.39 -26.72
C GLN A 158 -20.46 -30.32 -27.67
N PRO A 159 -21.61 -30.58 -28.32
CA PRO A 159 -22.20 -29.65 -29.27
C PRO A 159 -22.63 -28.35 -28.58
N ASP A 160 -22.60 -27.26 -29.35
CA ASP A 160 -22.86 -25.90 -28.90
C ASP A 160 -24.12 -25.81 -28.00
N LEU A 161 -23.89 -25.44 -26.73
CA LEU A 161 -24.95 -25.29 -25.73
C LEU A 161 -25.95 -24.19 -26.12
N SER A 162 -25.60 -23.31 -27.08
CA SER A 162 -26.54 -22.37 -27.70
C SER A 162 -27.71 -23.09 -28.38
N LEU A 163 -27.51 -24.31 -28.91
CA LEU A 163 -28.56 -25.15 -29.49
C LEU A 163 -29.48 -25.74 -28.42
N ILE A 164 -28.95 -26.04 -27.23
CA ILE A 164 -29.76 -26.50 -26.10
C ILE A 164 -30.58 -25.32 -25.56
N ARG A 165 -29.96 -24.14 -25.42
CA ARG A 165 -30.65 -22.93 -24.97
C ARG A 165 -31.76 -22.51 -25.93
N SER A 166 -31.51 -22.51 -27.23
CA SER A 166 -32.53 -22.18 -28.25
C SER A 166 -33.67 -23.19 -28.28
N ARG A 167 -33.40 -24.50 -28.09
CA ARG A 167 -34.45 -25.52 -27.94
C ARG A 167 -35.30 -25.34 -26.68
N LEU A 168 -34.69 -24.97 -25.56
CA LEU A 168 -35.41 -24.73 -24.30
C LEU A 168 -36.27 -23.47 -24.38
N LEU A 169 -35.78 -22.41 -25.01
CA LEU A 169 -36.54 -21.17 -25.21
C LEU A 169 -37.73 -21.37 -26.16
N ALA A 170 -37.57 -22.17 -27.22
CA ALA A 170 -38.66 -22.49 -28.14
C ALA A 170 -39.76 -23.38 -27.52
N GLN A 171 -39.45 -24.14 -26.47
CA GLN A 171 -40.41 -24.96 -25.72
C GLN A 171 -41.14 -24.17 -24.60
N GLN A 172 -40.74 -22.93 -24.32
CA GLN A 172 -41.34 -22.09 -23.27
C GLN A 172 -42.33 -21.04 -23.80
N THR A 173 -42.50 -20.93 -25.12
CA THR A 173 -43.55 -20.11 -25.73
C THR A 173 -44.81 -20.94 -25.99
N PRO A 174 -45.97 -20.61 -25.38
CA PRO A 174 -47.25 -21.26 -25.67
C PRO A 174 -47.80 -20.92 -27.07
#